data_AF-A0AAV2AA39-F1
#
_entry.id   AF-A0AAV2AA39-F1
#
_cell.length_a   1.000
_cell.length_b   1.000
_cell.length_c   1.000
_cell.angle_alpha   90.00
_cell.angle_beta   90.00
_cell.angle_gamma   90.00
#
_symmetry.space_group_name_H-M   'P 1'
#
loop_
_entity.id
_entity.type
_entity.pdbx_description
1 polymer ?
#
loop_
_entity_poly.entity_id
_entity_poly.type
_entity_poly.pdbx_seq_one_letter_code
_entity_poly.pdbx_strand_id
1 'polypeptide(L)'
;MHRAVENMHRRLKETLAQLKRCLEDLYPVLSRVKPWVQEKLKIAEEDFILDHRWDAHEEALALCRQSHLEQTSYFLQRDLSFMREREPVLKQELSRVRNPNRSFHWRTQIWSPHHWNVRKVFQGESEIVPTVISRTSSSLAQPRSDPNQPVYLVEKQRMHTTTTRIPFWRWVNYCYRTYSWMWNAMFIFGIIVPWCSPVSLRALFCIRPFIPDLEINQIDGTLYPRKSSLTHTLCSRLLLLWRHISKSRTEFESRPDTGFIGKGFSRHLNRLWNYFIKGALGTLLIVFFFPLVCLSVSFLSLCVAAFAAVWVPAVTFIFHLVMIFVYDFDSPGLPRNKVCMVVEALLWHISVLGVLQPILALLVALVICPIASLIVFLAAMIRCCCRLIWDVAMFHFLIKRRGRVPSSDSWLVKRIAGPGLSNEHFFQISPEQALAAFEAKLETEELNAFREEVERIILLPQQIYREFVAHCFHPFSATLYKEGVYREVEKEAQELLAALRDQVDRYGMYVVEEK
;
A
#
# COMPACT_ATOMS: atom_id res chain seq x y z
N MET A 1 11.28 -20.42 -4.76
CA MET A 1 10.34 -19.55 -4.02
C MET A 1 9.00 -20.24 -3.74
N HIS A 2 8.15 -20.54 -4.73
CA HIS A 2 6.82 -21.14 -4.47
C HIS A 2 6.85 -22.39 -3.56
N ARG A 3 7.74 -23.35 -3.83
CA ARG A 3 7.90 -24.54 -2.97
C ARG A 3 8.32 -24.23 -1.53
N ALA A 4 9.18 -23.23 -1.32
CA ALA A 4 9.60 -22.82 0.03
C ALA A 4 8.46 -22.12 0.78
N VAL A 5 7.67 -21.31 0.06
CA VAL A 5 6.47 -20.67 0.62
C VAL A 5 5.41 -21.73 0.99
N GLU A 6 5.20 -22.73 0.15
CA GLU A 6 4.28 -23.85 0.42
C GLU A 6 4.71 -24.64 1.67
N ASN A 7 6.00 -24.93 1.82
CA ASN A 7 6.54 -25.60 3.00
C ASN A 7 6.33 -24.78 4.28
N MET A 8 6.53 -23.46 4.23
CA MET A 8 6.24 -22.56 5.35
C MET A 8 4.75 -22.50 5.69
N HIS A 9 3.86 -22.46 4.70
CA HIS A 9 2.42 -22.51 4.93
C HIS A 9 1.99 -23.83 5.56
N ARG A 10 2.62 -24.94 5.18
CA ARG A 10 2.37 -26.24 5.80
C ARG A 10 2.77 -26.22 7.29
N ARG A 11 3.97 -25.71 7.60
CA ARG A 11 4.44 -25.56 9.00
C ARG A 11 3.50 -24.68 9.83
N LEU A 12 3.06 -23.53 9.30
CA LEU A 12 2.10 -22.66 9.97
C LEU A 12 0.77 -23.37 10.26
N LYS A 13 0.24 -24.14 9.30
CA LYS A 13 -1.00 -24.91 9.52
C LYS A 13 -0.83 -25.97 10.59
N GLU A 14 0.31 -26.65 10.63
CA GLU A 14 0.63 -27.66 11.63
C GLU A 14 0.75 -27.05 13.04
N THR A 15 1.46 -25.94 13.18
CA THR A 15 1.60 -25.23 14.47
C THR A 15 0.27 -24.70 14.98
N LEU A 16 -0.55 -24.09 14.12
CA LEU A 16 -1.89 -23.63 14.50
C LEU A 16 -2.82 -24.79 14.88
N ALA A 17 -2.75 -25.93 14.18
CA ALA A 17 -3.54 -27.10 14.52
C ALA A 17 -3.13 -27.71 15.87
N GLN A 18 -1.82 -27.75 16.16
CA GLN A 18 -1.30 -28.20 17.45
C GLN A 18 -1.70 -27.25 18.59
N LEU A 19 -1.57 -25.94 18.38
CA LEU A 19 -1.99 -24.94 19.36
C LEU A 19 -3.49 -25.04 19.64
N LYS A 20 -4.31 -25.23 18.61
CA LYS A 20 -5.76 -25.42 18.78
C LYS A 20 -6.07 -26.63 19.67
N ARG A 21 -5.43 -27.78 19.43
CA ARG A 21 -5.59 -28.97 20.29
C ARG A 21 -5.16 -28.69 21.72
N CYS A 22 -4.03 -28.03 21.91
CA CYS A 22 -3.53 -27.64 23.23
C CYS A 22 -4.51 -26.70 23.96
N LEU A 23 -5.13 -25.75 23.26
CA LEU A 23 -6.16 -24.87 23.83
C LEU A 23 -7.45 -25.63 24.19
N GLU A 24 -7.82 -26.64 23.40
CA GLU A 24 -8.96 -27.53 23.68
C GLU A 24 -8.71 -28.38 24.94
N ASP A 25 -7.50 -28.90 25.11
CA ASP A 25 -7.09 -29.72 26.25
C ASP A 25 -6.92 -28.91 27.54
N LEU A 26 -6.24 -27.75 27.48
CA LEU A 26 -5.96 -26.91 28.65
C LEU A 26 -7.19 -26.11 29.11
N TYR A 27 -8.06 -25.69 28.19
CA TYR A 27 -9.19 -24.82 28.47
C TYR A 27 -10.52 -25.35 27.88
N PRO A 28 -11.06 -26.48 28.37
CA PRO A 28 -12.19 -27.18 27.76
C PRO A 28 -13.52 -26.40 27.73
N VAL A 29 -13.65 -25.37 28.58
CA VAL A 29 -14.82 -24.48 28.62
C VAL A 29 -14.64 -23.27 27.72
N LEU A 30 -13.47 -22.62 27.74
CA LEU A 30 -13.18 -21.44 26.93
C LEU A 30 -12.97 -21.78 25.46
N SER A 31 -12.43 -22.96 25.16
CA SER A 31 -12.25 -23.46 23.79
C SER A 31 -13.58 -23.60 23.02
N ARG A 32 -14.72 -23.71 23.72
CA ARG A 32 -16.06 -23.70 23.12
C ARG A 32 -16.49 -22.32 22.63
N VAL A 33 -15.86 -21.26 23.14
CA VAL A 33 -16.11 -19.86 22.73
C VAL A 33 -15.27 -19.57 21.49
N LYS A 34 -15.88 -19.77 20.30
CA LYS A 34 -15.18 -19.61 19.00
C LYS A 34 -14.40 -18.30 18.86
N PRO A 35 -14.93 -17.12 19.24
CA PRO A 35 -14.19 -15.87 19.11
C PRO A 35 -12.89 -15.84 19.92
N TRP A 36 -12.88 -16.45 21.11
CA TRP A 36 -11.70 -16.50 21.96
C TRP A 36 -10.60 -17.38 21.36
N VAL A 37 -10.96 -18.55 20.83
CA VAL A 37 -10.00 -19.44 20.14
C VAL A 37 -9.44 -18.75 18.89
N GLN A 38 -10.29 -18.09 18.10
CA GLN A 38 -9.86 -17.36 16.91
C GLN A 38 -8.88 -16.24 17.23
N GLU A 39 -9.13 -15.47 18.29
CA GLU A 39 -8.21 -14.43 18.76
C GLU A 39 -6.85 -15.03 19.14
N LYS A 40 -6.84 -16.15 19.87
CA LYS A 40 -5.59 -16.83 20.27
C LYS A 40 -4.82 -17.41 19.08
N LEU A 41 -5.51 -18.01 18.12
CA LEU A 41 -4.88 -18.52 16.90
C LEU A 41 -4.33 -17.38 16.04
N LYS A 42 -5.04 -16.25 15.96
CA LYS A 42 -4.60 -15.08 15.21
C LYS A 42 -3.34 -14.45 15.81
N ILE A 43 -3.28 -14.30 17.13
CA ILE A 43 -2.07 -13.83 17.83
C ILE A 43 -0.89 -14.76 17.53
N ALA A 44 -1.09 -16.08 17.63
CA ALA A 44 -0.04 -17.05 17.35
C ALA A 44 0.39 -17.07 15.86
N GLU A 45 -0.52 -16.82 14.93
CA GLU A 45 -0.20 -16.65 13.52
C GLU A 45 0.67 -15.39 13.29
N GLU A 46 0.30 -14.26 13.91
CA GLU A 46 1.09 -13.02 13.85
C GLU A 46 2.50 -13.21 14.44
N ASP A 47 2.61 -13.87 15.59
CA ASP A 47 3.89 -14.20 16.23
C ASP A 47 4.74 -15.12 15.34
N PHE A 48 4.13 -16.17 14.77
CA PHE A 48 4.83 -17.09 13.86
C PHE A 48 5.38 -16.36 12.62
N ILE A 49 4.60 -15.47 12.02
CA ILE A 49 5.02 -14.68 10.84
C ILE A 49 6.19 -13.76 11.20
N LEU A 50 6.19 -13.16 12.40
CA LEU A 50 7.29 -12.30 12.86
C LEU A 50 8.58 -13.08 13.10
N ASP A 51 8.49 -14.22 13.77
CA ASP A 51 9.63 -15.08 14.10
C ASP A 51 10.26 -15.70 12.85
N HIS A 52 9.42 -16.13 11.89
CA HIS A 52 9.85 -16.88 10.69
C HIS A 52 9.82 -16.03 9.42
N ARG A 53 9.92 -14.70 9.55
CA ARG A 53 9.83 -13.74 8.43
C ARG A 53 10.81 -13.99 7.28
N TRP A 54 11.96 -14.63 7.55
CA TRP A 54 13.02 -14.88 6.57
C TRP A 54 13.13 -16.35 6.13
N ASP A 55 12.49 -17.27 6.84
CA ASP A 55 12.67 -18.70 6.68
C ASP A 55 12.29 -19.20 5.28
N ALA A 56 11.29 -18.60 4.65
CA ALA A 56 10.93 -18.90 3.27
C ALA A 56 12.07 -18.58 2.27
N HIS A 57 12.84 -17.52 2.55
CA HIS A 57 14.00 -17.16 1.74
C HIS A 57 15.21 -18.05 2.05
N GLU A 58 15.43 -18.43 3.32
CA GLU A 58 16.47 -19.37 3.74
C GLU A 58 16.24 -20.77 3.15
N GLU A 59 14.99 -21.25 3.17
CA GLU A 59 14.60 -22.52 2.58
C GLU A 59 14.70 -22.50 1.05
N ALA A 60 14.29 -21.40 0.41
CA ALA A 60 14.48 -21.26 -1.03
C ALA A 60 15.96 -21.28 -1.43
N LEU A 61 16.82 -20.66 -0.62
CA LEU A 61 18.26 -20.63 -0.82
C LEU A 61 18.86 -22.04 -0.64
N ALA A 62 18.41 -22.81 0.36
CA ALA A 62 18.79 -24.21 0.54
C ALA A 62 18.39 -25.07 -0.67
N LEU A 63 17.16 -24.91 -1.18
CA LEU A 63 16.68 -25.62 -2.38
C LEU A 63 17.48 -25.24 -3.63
N CYS A 64 17.85 -23.98 -3.80
CA CYS A 64 18.70 -23.52 -4.91
C CYS A 64 20.11 -24.11 -4.83
N ARG A 65 20.71 -24.21 -3.64
CA ARG A 65 22.02 -24.87 -3.43
C ARG A 65 21.96 -26.36 -3.72
N GLN A 66 20.90 -27.04 -3.27
CA GLN A 66 20.67 -28.46 -3.57
C GLN A 66 20.47 -28.72 -5.07
N SER A 67 19.89 -27.76 -5.80
CA SER A 67 19.65 -27.85 -7.24
C SER A 67 20.81 -27.30 -8.09
N HIS A 68 21.96 -26.98 -7.48
CA HIS A 68 23.15 -26.42 -8.14
C HIS A 68 22.90 -25.14 -8.96
N LEU A 69 21.97 -24.29 -8.52
CA LEU A 69 21.64 -23.01 -9.17
C LEU A 69 22.47 -21.86 -8.59
N GLU A 70 23.77 -21.85 -8.84
CA GLU A 70 24.75 -20.94 -8.22
C GLU A 70 24.46 -19.45 -8.46
N GLN A 71 24.03 -19.07 -9.66
CA GLN A 71 23.69 -17.67 -9.94
C GLN A 71 22.45 -17.21 -9.15
N THR A 72 21.46 -18.10 -9.00
CA THR A 72 20.22 -17.78 -8.29
C THR A 72 20.44 -17.77 -6.78
N SER A 73 21.25 -18.70 -6.26
CA SER A 73 21.64 -18.72 -4.86
C SER A 73 22.41 -17.45 -4.47
N TYR A 74 23.31 -16.95 -5.34
CA TYR A 74 24.02 -15.69 -5.13
C TYR A 74 23.07 -14.50 -5.00
N PHE A 75 22.11 -14.33 -5.92
CA PHE A 75 21.16 -13.22 -5.85
C PHE A 75 20.24 -13.32 -4.63
N LEU A 76 19.70 -14.51 -4.33
CA LEU A 76 18.87 -14.73 -3.13
C LEU A 76 19.63 -14.46 -1.84
N GLN A 77 20.90 -14.86 -1.76
CA GLN A 77 21.75 -14.59 -0.60
C GLN A 77 21.99 -13.09 -0.42
N ARG A 78 22.22 -12.36 -1.51
CA ARG A 78 22.38 -10.90 -1.48
C ARG A 78 21.10 -10.19 -1.08
N ASP A 79 19.96 -10.66 -1.55
CA ASP A 79 18.66 -10.07 -1.22
C ASP A 79 18.32 -10.34 0.25
N LEU A 80 18.60 -11.55 0.75
CA LEU A 80 18.42 -11.90 2.17
C LEU A 80 19.34 -11.06 3.08
N SER A 81 20.62 -10.92 2.73
CA SER A 81 21.54 -10.06 3.49
C SER A 81 21.13 -8.59 3.45
N PHE A 82 20.63 -8.12 2.30
CA PHE A 82 20.06 -6.78 2.19
C PHE A 82 18.87 -6.60 3.14
N MET A 83 17.88 -7.51 3.12
CA MET A 83 16.68 -7.40 3.97
C MET A 83 17.01 -7.50 5.46
N ARG A 84 17.97 -8.35 5.85
CA ARG A 84 18.35 -8.56 7.25
C ARG A 84 19.19 -7.43 7.82
N GLU A 85 20.18 -6.95 7.06
CA GLU A 85 21.21 -6.05 7.57
C GLU A 85 21.07 -4.61 7.06
N ARG A 86 20.80 -4.42 5.76
CA ARG A 86 20.82 -3.09 5.12
C ARG A 86 19.46 -2.40 5.17
N GLU A 87 18.38 -3.11 4.92
CA GLU A 87 17.01 -2.59 4.92
C GLU A 87 16.64 -1.89 6.24
N PRO A 88 16.89 -2.43 7.44
CA PRO A 88 16.53 -1.72 8.68
C PRO A 88 17.33 -0.42 8.85
N VAL A 89 18.62 -0.42 8.48
CA VAL A 89 19.46 0.78 8.51
C VAL A 89 18.94 1.81 7.52
N LEU A 90 18.65 1.41 6.28
CA LEU A 90 18.08 2.29 5.26
C LEU A 90 16.70 2.81 5.66
N LYS A 91 15.85 1.99 6.28
CA LYS A 91 14.55 2.45 6.83
C LYS A 91 14.76 3.47 7.95
N GLN A 92 15.73 3.25 8.83
CA GLN A 92 16.07 4.20 9.88
C GLN A 92 16.62 5.52 9.30
N GLU A 93 17.48 5.46 8.29
CA GLU A 93 17.98 6.64 7.58
C GLU A 93 16.87 7.36 6.83
N LEU A 94 16.04 6.64 6.07
CA LEU A 94 14.90 7.18 5.33
C LEU A 94 13.87 7.84 6.26
N SER A 95 13.59 7.24 7.42
CA SER A 95 12.71 7.85 8.42
C SER A 95 13.27 9.16 9.01
N ARG A 96 14.60 9.33 9.03
CA ARG A 96 15.26 10.59 9.40
C ARG A 96 15.21 11.62 8.27
N VAL A 97 15.12 11.19 7.01
CA VAL A 97 15.02 12.09 5.85
C VAL A 97 13.63 12.73 5.81
N ARG A 98 13.56 14.01 6.16
CA ARG A 98 12.36 14.83 6.00
C ARG A 98 12.28 15.37 4.57
N ASN A 99 11.44 14.73 3.75
CA ASN A 99 11.12 15.24 2.42
C ASN A 99 10.14 16.41 2.52
N PRO A 100 10.38 17.53 1.82
CA PRO A 100 9.41 18.60 1.76
C PRO A 100 8.19 18.17 0.96
N ASN A 101 6.99 18.37 1.50
CA ASN A 101 5.75 18.10 0.76
C ASN A 101 5.60 19.02 -0.46
N ARG A 102 6.14 20.25 -0.39
CA ARG A 102 6.12 21.20 -1.52
C ARG A 102 7.36 22.08 -1.55
N SER A 103 7.85 22.34 -2.76
CA SER A 103 8.85 23.37 -3.07
C SER A 103 8.18 24.57 -3.73
N PHE A 104 8.64 25.77 -3.39
CA PHE A 104 8.20 27.03 -3.97
C PHE A 104 9.39 27.72 -4.65
N HIS A 105 9.11 28.35 -5.78
CA HIS A 105 10.12 29.00 -6.61
C HIS A 105 9.75 30.48 -6.79
N TRP A 106 10.61 31.37 -6.29
CA TRP A 106 10.44 32.82 -6.36
C TRP A 106 11.44 33.37 -7.37
N ARG A 107 10.93 33.94 -8.46
CA ARG A 107 11.75 34.39 -9.59
C ARG A 107 11.88 35.90 -9.58
N THR A 108 13.10 36.39 -9.66
CA THR A 108 13.40 37.82 -9.71
C THR A 108 14.19 38.13 -10.99
N GLN A 109 13.75 39.11 -11.77
CA GLN A 109 14.47 39.48 -13.01
C GLN A 109 15.85 40.06 -12.70
N ILE A 110 16.85 39.71 -13.51
CA ILE A 110 18.17 40.34 -13.48
C ILE A 110 18.12 41.59 -14.37
N TRP A 111 18.35 42.77 -13.76
CA TRP A 111 18.08 44.05 -14.42
C TRP A 111 19.04 44.37 -15.57
N SER A 112 20.33 44.06 -15.40
CA SER A 112 21.34 44.31 -16.44
C SER A 112 21.60 43.04 -17.26
N PRO A 113 21.50 43.12 -18.60
CA PRO A 113 21.81 41.98 -19.47
C PRO A 113 23.24 41.45 -19.37
N HIS A 114 24.19 42.28 -18.91
CA HIS A 114 25.58 41.87 -18.72
C HIS A 114 25.75 40.84 -17.60
N HIS A 115 24.80 40.80 -16.66
CA HIS A 115 24.80 39.85 -15.54
C HIS A 115 23.88 38.65 -15.78
N TRP A 116 23.33 38.49 -16.98
CA TRP A 116 22.62 37.26 -17.33
C TRP A 116 23.62 36.12 -17.40
N ASN A 117 23.24 34.93 -16.94
CA ASN A 117 24.11 33.76 -17.04
C ASN A 117 23.76 32.99 -18.31
N VAL A 118 24.75 32.75 -19.16
CA VAL A 118 24.60 31.85 -20.31
C VAL A 118 25.13 30.48 -19.93
N ARG A 119 24.30 29.44 -20.04
CA ARG A 119 24.69 28.05 -19.82
C ARG A 119 24.81 27.32 -21.14
N LYS A 120 25.92 26.61 -21.31
CA LYS A 120 26.14 25.66 -22.39
C LYS A 120 25.82 24.27 -21.86
N VAL A 121 24.89 23.56 -22.50
CA VAL A 121 24.48 22.21 -22.12
C VAL A 121 24.83 21.25 -23.23
N PHE A 122 25.64 20.22 -22.94
CA PHE A 122 26.04 19.21 -23.91
C PHE A 122 26.24 17.87 -23.20
N GLN A 123 25.62 16.80 -23.72
CA GLN A 123 25.76 15.42 -23.20
C GLN A 123 25.57 15.28 -21.68
N GLY A 124 24.70 16.11 -21.08
CA GLY A 124 24.42 16.09 -19.63
C GLY A 124 25.34 16.98 -18.78
N GLU A 125 26.40 17.53 -19.35
CA GLU A 125 27.25 18.52 -18.70
C GLU A 125 26.70 19.94 -18.93
N SER A 126 26.75 20.78 -17.89
CA SER A 126 26.32 22.17 -17.96
C SER A 126 27.41 23.11 -17.46
N GLU A 127 27.89 24.00 -18.33
CA GLU A 127 28.94 24.97 -18.03
C GLU A 127 28.41 26.40 -18.16
N ILE A 128 28.89 27.31 -17.30
CA ILE A 128 28.56 28.74 -17.38
C ILE A 128 29.58 29.41 -18.30
N VAL A 129 29.11 29.99 -19.39
CA VAL A 129 29.90 30.70 -20.41
C VAL A 129 29.80 32.20 -20.17
N PRO A 130 30.89 32.99 -20.36
CA PRO A 130 30.84 34.43 -20.22
C PRO A 130 29.82 35.07 -21.17
N THR A 131 29.08 36.03 -20.64
CA THR A 131 27.99 36.71 -21.36
C THR A 131 28.54 37.79 -22.29
N VAL A 132 28.55 37.50 -23.59
CA VAL A 132 29.01 38.42 -24.63
C VAL A 132 27.81 38.99 -25.38
N ILE A 133 27.68 40.31 -25.39
CA ILE A 133 26.60 41.04 -26.08
C ILE A 133 27.17 41.66 -27.36
N SER A 134 26.64 41.25 -28.50
CA SER A 134 26.99 41.88 -29.79
C SER A 134 26.07 43.06 -30.10
N ARG A 135 26.60 44.08 -30.76
CA ARG A 135 25.83 45.24 -31.22
C ARG A 135 25.17 45.04 -32.58
N THR A 136 25.60 44.02 -33.34
CA THR A 136 25.15 43.79 -34.72
C THR A 136 24.10 42.69 -34.73
N SER A 137 22.89 42.94 -35.23
CA SER A 137 21.84 41.92 -35.31
C SER A 137 22.25 40.73 -36.19
N SER A 138 22.20 39.51 -35.67
CA SER A 138 22.36 38.28 -36.46
C SER A 138 21.02 37.85 -37.08
N SER A 139 21.06 37.17 -38.22
CA SER A 139 19.89 36.50 -38.83
C SER A 139 19.82 35.00 -38.49
N LEU A 140 20.81 34.48 -37.75
CA LEU A 140 21.01 33.05 -37.48
C LEU A 140 20.35 32.59 -36.17
N ALA A 141 19.19 33.14 -35.81
CA ALA A 141 18.39 32.68 -34.68
C ALA A 141 17.57 31.42 -35.03
N GLN A 142 18.12 30.51 -35.83
CA GLN A 142 17.45 29.24 -36.12
C GLN A 142 17.74 28.25 -34.97
N PRO A 143 16.71 27.64 -34.36
CA PRO A 143 16.94 26.52 -33.46
C PRO A 143 17.52 25.38 -34.28
N ARG A 144 18.78 24.99 -34.01
CA ARG A 144 19.33 23.77 -34.60
C ARG A 144 18.81 22.57 -33.82
N SER A 145 18.28 21.61 -34.56
CA SER A 145 17.73 20.34 -34.09
C SER A 145 18.77 19.21 -34.01
N ASP A 146 20.05 19.51 -34.22
CA ASP A 146 21.12 18.51 -34.20
C ASP A 146 21.46 18.10 -32.76
N PRO A 147 21.24 16.83 -32.35
CA PRO A 147 21.53 16.37 -31.00
C PRO A 147 23.04 16.33 -30.67
N ASN A 148 23.91 16.47 -31.68
CA ASN A 148 25.37 16.45 -31.53
C ASN A 148 25.98 17.84 -31.29
N GLN A 149 25.18 18.88 -31.10
CA GLN A 149 25.66 20.24 -30.82
C GLN A 149 25.27 20.70 -29.40
N PRO A 150 26.09 21.54 -28.75
CA PRO A 150 25.75 22.12 -27.46
C PRO A 150 24.54 23.07 -27.59
N VAL A 151 23.64 23.02 -26.62
CA VAL A 151 22.50 23.94 -26.52
C VAL A 151 22.84 25.07 -25.55
N TYR A 152 22.58 26.31 -25.96
CA TYR A 152 22.82 27.47 -25.13
C TYR A 152 21.52 28.00 -24.53
N LEU A 153 21.49 28.11 -23.20
CA LEU A 153 20.36 28.59 -22.42
C LEU A 153 20.72 29.90 -21.71
N VAL A 154 19.82 30.87 -21.71
CA VAL A 154 20.01 32.15 -21.02
C VAL A 154 19.14 32.23 -19.77
N GLU A 155 19.78 32.41 -18.62
CA GLU A 155 19.10 32.66 -17.34
C GLU A 155 18.95 34.16 -17.13
N LYS A 156 17.75 34.67 -17.41
CA LYS A 156 17.38 36.09 -17.18
C LYS A 156 16.88 36.37 -15.76
N GLN A 157 16.70 35.33 -14.96
CA GLN A 157 16.04 35.38 -13.65
C GLN A 157 16.88 34.69 -12.60
N ARG A 158 16.96 35.31 -11.42
CA ARG A 158 17.47 34.67 -10.20
C ARG A 158 16.32 33.91 -9.54
N MET A 159 16.53 32.62 -9.27
CA MET A 159 15.55 31.79 -8.58
C MET A 159 15.93 31.61 -7.12
N HIS A 160 15.00 31.94 -6.23
CA HIS A 160 15.07 31.58 -4.82
C HIS A 160 14.10 30.43 -4.56
N THR A 161 14.56 29.41 -3.84
CA THR A 161 13.75 28.23 -3.54
C THR A 161 13.48 28.12 -2.06
N THR A 162 12.22 27.95 -1.69
CA THR A 162 11.80 27.67 -0.31
C THR A 162 11.04 26.36 -0.27
N THR A 163 11.08 25.68 0.86
CA THR A 163 10.43 24.37 1.01
C THR A 163 9.63 24.33 2.31
N THR A 164 8.62 23.47 2.36
CA THR A 164 7.79 23.26 3.56
C THR A 164 8.56 22.61 4.72
N ARG A 165 9.82 22.22 4.51
CA ARG A 165 10.69 21.60 5.53
C ARG A 165 11.13 22.61 6.61
N ILE A 166 11.23 23.89 6.24
CA ILE A 166 11.75 24.94 7.12
C ILE A 166 10.64 25.39 8.07
N PRO A 167 10.89 25.57 9.38
CA PRO A 167 9.91 26.17 10.27
C PRO A 167 9.55 27.58 9.80
N PHE A 168 8.31 28.00 10.01
CA PHE A 168 7.81 29.31 9.54
C PHE A 168 7.95 29.54 8.02
N TRP A 169 7.99 28.47 7.21
CA TRP A 169 8.09 28.57 5.76
C TRP A 169 7.02 29.48 5.13
N ARG A 170 5.84 29.63 5.74
CA ARG A 170 4.79 30.56 5.29
C ARG A 170 5.22 32.04 5.37
N TRP A 171 5.88 32.43 6.47
CA TRP A 171 6.43 33.78 6.62
C TRP A 171 7.60 34.01 5.67
N VAL A 172 8.46 33.00 5.52
CA VAL A 172 9.57 33.04 4.56
C VAL A 172 9.04 33.19 3.13
N ASN A 173 7.98 32.45 2.76
CA ASN A 173 7.30 32.58 1.48
C ASN A 173 6.71 33.98 1.29
N TYR A 174 6.06 34.54 2.32
CA TYR A 174 5.56 35.91 2.28
C TYR A 174 6.67 36.94 2.01
N CYS A 175 7.81 36.82 2.70
CA CYS A 175 8.97 37.69 2.50
C CYS A 175 9.54 37.56 1.08
N TYR A 176 9.76 36.33 0.60
CA TYR A 176 10.29 36.12 -0.75
C TYR A 176 9.30 36.52 -1.86
N ARG A 177 8.00 36.35 -1.64
CA ARG A 177 6.95 36.84 -2.55
C ARG A 177 6.99 38.36 -2.63
N THR A 178 7.01 39.03 -1.49
CA THR A 178 7.09 40.50 -1.40
C THR A 178 8.36 41.01 -2.08
N TYR A 179 9.50 40.40 -1.79
CA TYR A 179 10.77 40.72 -2.43
C TYR A 179 10.72 40.53 -3.95
N SER A 180 10.31 39.35 -4.42
CA SER A 180 10.21 39.03 -5.86
C SER A 180 9.27 39.98 -6.59
N TRP A 181 8.08 40.23 -6.05
CA TRP A 181 7.11 41.15 -6.65
C TRP A 181 7.61 42.58 -6.66
N MET A 182 8.29 43.03 -5.60
CA MET A 182 8.83 44.38 -5.51
C MET A 182 9.92 44.62 -6.56
N TRP A 183 10.91 43.74 -6.64
CA TRP A 183 11.99 43.86 -7.62
C TRP A 183 11.50 43.70 -9.07
N ASN A 184 10.53 42.83 -9.31
CA ASN A 184 9.93 42.67 -10.63
C ASN A 184 9.06 43.87 -11.01
N ALA A 185 8.29 44.44 -10.08
CA ALA A 185 7.52 45.65 -10.32
C ALA A 185 8.44 46.85 -10.61
N MET A 186 9.49 47.04 -9.80
CA MET A 186 10.50 48.07 -10.05
C MET A 186 11.18 47.88 -11.41
N PHE A 187 11.47 46.65 -11.82
CA PHE A 187 12.04 46.37 -13.14
C PHE A 187 11.07 46.72 -14.29
N ILE A 188 9.81 46.28 -14.20
CA ILE A 188 8.82 46.53 -15.25
C ILE A 188 8.51 48.02 -15.35
N PHE A 189 8.15 48.65 -14.24
CA PHE A 189 7.69 50.03 -14.22
C PHE A 189 8.83 51.04 -14.21
N GLY A 190 10.00 50.70 -13.68
CA GLY A 190 11.17 51.58 -13.62
C GLY A 190 12.10 51.46 -14.83
N ILE A 191 12.17 50.29 -15.47
CA ILE A 191 13.09 50.03 -16.59
C ILE A 191 12.34 49.77 -17.90
N ILE A 192 11.47 48.75 -17.94
CA ILE A 192 10.87 48.32 -19.22
C ILE A 192 9.96 49.41 -19.81
N VAL A 193 9.01 49.92 -19.05
CA VAL A 193 8.04 50.90 -19.56
C VAL A 193 8.71 52.23 -19.97
N PRO A 194 9.51 52.90 -19.12
CA PRO A 194 10.08 54.21 -19.46
C PRO A 194 11.25 54.16 -20.46
N TRP A 195 11.89 53.00 -20.71
CA TRP A 195 13.08 52.90 -21.57
C TRP A 195 13.01 51.89 -22.71
N CYS A 196 12.23 50.82 -22.59
CA CYS A 196 12.16 49.74 -23.57
C CYS A 196 10.84 49.71 -24.37
N SER A 197 9.78 50.37 -23.87
CA SER A 197 8.47 50.44 -24.53
C SER A 197 8.49 51.26 -25.83
N PRO A 198 7.59 51.00 -26.80
CA PRO A 198 7.36 51.89 -27.94
C PRO A 198 6.82 53.28 -27.57
N VAL A 199 6.31 53.44 -26.34
CA VAL A 199 5.77 54.68 -25.77
C VAL A 199 6.58 54.98 -24.51
N SER A 200 7.83 55.42 -24.71
CA SER A 200 8.84 55.58 -23.67
C SER A 200 9.57 56.91 -23.82
N LEU A 201 10.26 57.36 -22.77
CA LEU A 201 11.15 58.54 -22.84
C LEU A 201 12.24 58.33 -23.87
N ARG A 202 12.79 57.10 -23.95
CA ARG A 202 13.78 56.75 -24.97
C ARG A 202 13.22 56.87 -26.38
N ALA A 203 11.99 56.41 -26.63
CA ALA A 203 11.35 56.54 -27.94
C ALA A 203 11.05 58.00 -28.33
N LEU A 204 10.87 58.88 -27.35
CA LEU A 204 10.69 60.31 -27.57
C LEU A 204 11.99 61.01 -27.97
N PHE A 205 13.08 60.79 -27.23
CA PHE A 205 14.33 61.55 -27.39
C PHE A 205 15.35 60.91 -28.34
N CYS A 206 15.32 59.59 -28.57
CA CYS A 206 16.25 58.96 -29.50
C CYS A 206 15.88 59.27 -30.96
N ILE A 207 16.88 59.60 -31.78
CA ILE A 207 16.68 59.84 -33.22
C ILE A 207 16.50 58.51 -33.96
N ARG A 208 17.39 57.55 -33.69
CA ARG A 208 17.39 56.23 -34.37
C ARG A 208 16.50 55.23 -33.65
N PRO A 209 15.81 54.33 -34.37
CA PRO A 209 15.07 53.23 -33.76
C PRO A 209 16.02 52.34 -32.95
N PHE A 210 15.51 51.71 -31.90
CA PHE A 210 16.30 50.86 -31.00
C PHE A 210 15.68 49.47 -30.91
N ILE A 211 16.46 48.53 -30.36
CA ILE A 211 16.09 47.13 -30.21
C ILE A 211 16.31 46.79 -28.72
N PRO A 212 15.25 46.76 -27.88
CA PRO A 212 15.37 46.55 -26.45
C PRO A 212 15.61 45.09 -26.06
N ASP A 213 15.11 44.12 -26.83
CA ASP A 213 15.24 42.71 -26.48
C ASP A 213 16.49 42.08 -27.10
N LEU A 214 17.07 41.16 -26.34
CA LEU A 214 18.21 40.33 -26.76
C LEU A 214 17.77 38.87 -26.90
N GLU A 215 18.22 38.24 -27.98
CA GLU A 215 18.08 36.82 -28.29
C GLU A 215 19.44 36.14 -28.25
N ILE A 216 19.46 34.86 -27.85
CA ILE A 216 20.69 34.08 -27.79
C ILE A 216 20.92 33.35 -29.12
N ASN A 217 22.13 33.42 -29.66
CA ASN A 217 22.55 32.60 -30.78
C ASN A 217 22.94 31.21 -30.29
N GLN A 218 22.35 30.16 -30.88
CA GLN A 218 22.62 28.77 -30.52
C GLN A 218 23.98 28.25 -31.04
N ILE A 219 24.64 28.98 -31.93
CA ILE A 219 25.94 28.58 -32.48
C ILE A 219 27.09 29.03 -31.57
N ASP A 220 27.09 30.31 -31.19
CA ASP A 220 28.22 30.92 -30.47
C ASP A 220 27.92 31.18 -28.98
N GLY A 221 26.66 31.05 -28.56
CA GLY A 221 26.20 31.42 -27.21
C GLY A 221 26.15 32.93 -26.94
N THR A 222 26.40 33.76 -27.95
CA THR A 222 26.41 35.23 -27.83
C THR A 222 25.00 35.82 -27.91
N LEU A 223 24.78 36.95 -27.24
CA LEU A 223 23.50 37.66 -27.22
C LEU A 223 23.45 38.72 -28.33
N TYR A 224 22.41 38.65 -29.16
CA TYR A 224 22.17 39.54 -30.27
C TYR A 224 20.87 40.35 -30.10
N PRO A 225 20.79 41.58 -30.63
CA PRO A 225 19.55 42.34 -30.64
C PRO A 225 18.49 41.66 -31.52
N ARG A 226 17.34 41.35 -30.92
CA ARG A 226 16.24 40.66 -31.58
C ARG A 226 15.51 41.58 -32.55
N LYS A 227 15.65 41.37 -33.85
CA LYS A 227 15.07 42.24 -34.90
C LYS A 227 13.55 42.44 -34.76
N SER A 228 12.82 41.44 -34.25
CA SER A 228 11.37 41.56 -34.04
C SER A 228 10.97 42.53 -32.91
N SER A 229 11.89 42.89 -32.03
CA SER A 229 11.65 43.87 -30.96
C SER A 229 11.94 45.31 -31.38
N LEU A 230 12.17 45.59 -32.67
CA LEU A 230 12.45 46.93 -33.17
C LEU A 230 11.37 47.94 -32.74
N THR A 231 11.77 48.95 -31.98
CA THR A 231 10.90 50.03 -31.54
C THR A 231 11.18 51.31 -32.31
N HIS A 232 10.11 51.90 -32.84
CA HIS A 232 10.18 53.16 -33.57
C HIS A 232 10.13 54.37 -32.63
N THR A 233 11.11 55.26 -32.78
CA THR A 233 11.18 56.58 -32.17
C THR A 233 10.27 57.60 -32.86
N LEU A 234 10.04 58.76 -32.25
CA LEU A 234 9.32 59.89 -32.85
C LEU A 234 9.87 60.21 -34.25
N CYS A 235 11.18 60.43 -34.38
CA CYS A 235 11.81 60.75 -35.66
C CYS A 235 11.63 59.64 -36.69
N SER A 236 11.80 58.37 -36.29
CA SER A 236 11.62 57.25 -37.23
C SER A 236 10.15 57.07 -37.64
N ARG A 237 9.18 57.34 -36.76
CA ARG A 237 7.74 57.34 -37.08
C ARG A 237 7.39 58.44 -38.08
N LEU A 238 7.94 59.64 -37.91
CA LEU A 238 7.77 60.73 -38.88
C LEU A 238 8.38 60.37 -40.23
N LEU A 239 9.60 59.84 -40.26
CA LEU A 239 10.23 59.38 -41.50
C LEU A 239 9.42 58.26 -42.18
N LEU A 240 8.86 57.32 -41.40
CA LEU A 240 7.99 56.27 -41.93
C LEU A 240 6.68 56.82 -42.49
N LEU A 241 6.07 57.81 -41.83
CA LEU A 241 4.88 58.51 -42.34
C LEU A 241 5.18 59.13 -43.71
N TRP A 242 6.27 59.88 -43.83
CA TRP A 242 6.66 60.53 -45.09
C TRP A 242 7.07 59.53 -46.17
N ARG A 243 7.71 58.42 -45.81
CA ARG A 243 7.98 57.30 -46.73
C ARG A 243 6.69 56.65 -47.22
N HIS A 244 5.72 56.43 -46.33
CA HIS A 244 4.41 55.88 -46.67
C HIS A 244 3.65 56.81 -47.62
N ILE A 245 3.68 58.13 -47.38
CA ILE A 245 3.11 59.15 -48.27
C ILE A 245 3.78 59.12 -49.64
N SER A 246 5.11 59.06 -49.70
CA SER A 246 5.86 58.94 -50.95
C SER A 246 5.48 57.68 -51.73
N LYS A 247 5.42 56.53 -51.04
CA LYS A 247 5.03 55.23 -51.62
C LYS A 247 3.60 55.24 -52.16
N SER A 248 2.65 55.78 -51.38
CA SER A 248 1.24 55.91 -51.80
C SER A 248 1.09 56.79 -53.05
N ARG A 249 1.96 57.80 -53.21
CA ARG A 249 1.98 58.64 -54.41
C ARG A 249 2.54 57.87 -55.61
N THR A 250 3.67 57.20 -55.45
CA THR A 250 4.27 56.42 -56.55
C THR A 250 3.33 55.32 -57.02
N GLU A 251 2.63 54.67 -56.09
CA GLU A 251 1.63 53.65 -56.39
C GLU A 251 0.42 54.20 -57.15
N PHE A 252 -0.03 55.42 -56.82
CA PHE A 252 -1.10 56.08 -57.56
C PHE A 252 -0.67 56.43 -58.99
N GLU A 253 0.54 56.94 -59.19
CA GLU A 253 1.02 57.28 -60.54
C GLU A 253 1.28 56.03 -61.40
N SER A 254 1.70 54.91 -60.79
CA SER A 254 1.99 53.66 -61.49
C SER A 254 0.75 52.84 -61.86
N ARG A 255 -0.42 53.11 -61.26
CA ARG A 255 -1.67 52.41 -61.59
C ARG A 255 -2.26 52.94 -62.92
N PRO A 256 -2.77 52.06 -63.80
CA PRO A 256 -3.44 52.46 -65.03
C PRO A 256 -4.78 53.15 -64.74
N ASP A 257 -5.17 54.08 -65.60
CA ASP A 257 -6.39 54.87 -65.44
C ASP A 257 -7.62 53.99 -65.70
N THR A 258 -8.30 53.64 -64.61
CA THR A 258 -9.50 52.77 -64.62
C THR A 258 -10.73 53.49 -64.06
N GLY A 259 -10.58 54.77 -63.68
CA GLY A 259 -11.61 55.56 -63.01
C GLY A 259 -12.50 56.36 -63.96
N PHE A 260 -13.76 56.58 -63.54
CA PHE A 260 -14.76 57.42 -64.22
C PHE A 260 -14.34 58.89 -64.36
N ILE A 261 -13.48 59.38 -63.47
CA ILE A 261 -12.89 60.72 -63.49
C ILE A 261 -11.43 60.60 -63.93
N GLY A 262 -11.04 61.32 -64.99
CA GLY A 262 -9.68 61.28 -65.55
C GLY A 262 -8.57 61.60 -64.53
N LYS A 263 -7.35 61.14 -64.82
CA LYS A 263 -6.18 61.24 -63.92
C LYS A 263 -5.81 62.67 -63.51
N GLY A 264 -6.19 63.67 -64.30
CA GLY A 264 -5.90 65.08 -64.04
C GLY A 264 -6.50 65.57 -62.71
N PHE A 265 -7.82 65.46 -62.55
CA PHE A 265 -8.52 65.92 -61.34
C PHE A 265 -8.18 65.03 -60.13
N SER A 266 -8.17 63.72 -60.32
CA SER A 266 -7.84 62.76 -59.26
C SER A 266 -6.42 62.92 -58.73
N ARG A 267 -5.46 63.38 -59.54
CA ARG A 267 -4.09 63.71 -59.10
C ARG A 267 -4.06 64.87 -58.12
N HIS A 268 -4.83 65.94 -58.33
CA HIS A 268 -4.90 67.07 -57.39
C HIS A 268 -5.52 66.65 -56.05
N LEU A 269 -6.59 65.86 -56.11
CA LEU A 269 -7.25 65.33 -54.91
C LEU A 269 -6.34 64.36 -54.14
N ASN A 270 -5.59 63.51 -54.86
CA ASN A 270 -4.61 62.62 -54.25
C ASN A 270 -3.43 63.38 -53.62
N ARG A 271 -2.98 64.50 -54.21
CA ARG A 271 -1.97 65.38 -53.61
C ARG A 271 -2.48 66.06 -52.34
N LEU A 272 -3.70 66.60 -52.38
CA LEU A 272 -4.35 67.21 -51.21
C LEU A 272 -4.50 66.18 -50.08
N TRP A 273 -5.03 64.99 -50.40
CA TRP A 273 -5.21 63.91 -49.43
C TRP A 273 -3.88 63.45 -48.80
N ASN A 274 -2.85 63.22 -49.61
CA ASN A 274 -1.60 62.67 -49.10
C ASN A 274 -0.71 63.72 -48.38
N TYR A 275 -0.62 64.96 -48.87
CA TYR A 275 0.22 65.97 -48.22
C TYR A 275 -0.48 66.73 -47.10
N PHE A 276 -1.76 67.08 -47.26
CA PHE A 276 -2.48 67.87 -46.26
C PHE A 276 -3.10 66.96 -45.19
N ILE A 277 -3.94 66.00 -45.60
CA ILE A 277 -4.69 65.17 -44.65
C ILE A 277 -3.80 64.10 -44.02
N LYS A 278 -2.98 63.36 -44.79
CA LYS A 278 -2.08 62.36 -44.20
C LYS A 278 -0.78 62.99 -43.68
N GLY A 279 -0.18 63.91 -44.43
CA GLY A 279 1.11 64.53 -44.12
C GLY A 279 1.04 65.54 -42.99
N ALA A 280 0.39 66.68 -43.23
CA ALA A 280 0.35 67.79 -42.26
C ALA A 280 -0.42 67.40 -40.99
N LEU A 281 -1.65 66.90 -41.11
CA LEU A 281 -2.43 66.48 -39.95
C LEU A 281 -1.79 65.28 -39.23
N GLY A 282 -1.32 64.26 -39.96
CA GLY A 282 -0.64 63.11 -39.36
C GLY A 282 0.66 63.48 -38.62
N THR A 283 1.45 64.40 -39.18
CA THR A 283 2.65 64.94 -38.51
C THR A 283 2.27 65.71 -37.26
N LEU A 284 1.25 66.57 -37.34
CA LEU A 284 0.77 67.36 -36.21
C LEU A 284 0.26 66.46 -35.07
N LEU A 285 -0.53 65.43 -35.39
CA LEU A 285 -1.01 64.46 -34.41
C LEU A 285 0.15 63.69 -33.76
N ILE A 286 1.13 63.23 -34.53
CA ILE A 286 2.28 62.52 -33.98
C ILE A 286 3.12 63.45 -33.09
N VAL A 287 3.42 64.67 -33.53
CA VAL A 287 4.24 65.61 -32.75
C VAL A 287 3.53 66.10 -31.49
N PHE A 288 2.20 66.21 -31.49
CA PHE A 288 1.46 66.68 -30.32
C PHE A 288 1.12 65.54 -29.34
N PHE A 289 0.51 64.46 -29.82
CA PHE A 289 0.02 63.38 -28.94
C PHE A 289 1.13 62.44 -28.50
N PHE A 290 2.09 62.09 -29.36
CA PHE A 290 3.11 61.09 -28.99
C PHE A 290 3.97 61.55 -27.81
N PRO A 291 4.50 62.79 -27.75
CA PRO A 291 5.24 63.26 -26.58
C PRO A 291 4.39 63.29 -25.31
N LEU A 292 3.12 63.74 -25.40
CA LEU A 292 2.21 63.77 -24.27
C LEU A 292 2.03 62.37 -23.66
N VAL A 293 1.75 61.37 -24.51
CA VAL A 293 1.54 59.99 -24.07
C VAL A 293 2.85 59.39 -23.54
N CYS A 294 3.99 59.62 -24.19
CA CYS A 294 5.29 59.13 -23.72
C CYS A 294 5.64 59.70 -22.34
N LEU A 295 5.41 61.00 -22.12
CA LEU A 295 5.65 61.66 -20.84
C LEU A 295 4.68 61.15 -19.77
N SER A 296 3.38 61.07 -20.06
CA SER A 296 2.38 60.64 -19.07
C SER A 296 2.57 59.18 -18.65
N VAL A 297 2.78 58.27 -19.60
CA VAL A 297 2.98 56.84 -19.34
C VAL A 297 4.28 56.61 -18.59
N SER A 298 5.37 57.28 -19.00
CA SER A 298 6.66 57.12 -18.31
C SER A 298 6.63 57.73 -16.91
N PHE A 299 6.01 58.89 -16.73
CA PHE A 299 5.84 59.52 -15.42
C PHE A 299 5.03 58.63 -14.48
N LEU A 300 3.84 58.20 -14.90
CA LEU A 300 2.98 57.33 -14.09
C LEU A 300 3.69 56.03 -13.72
N SER A 301 4.39 55.43 -14.69
CA SER A 301 5.16 54.21 -14.47
C SER A 301 6.29 54.41 -13.45
N LEU A 302 7.05 55.51 -13.56
CA LEU A 302 8.10 55.84 -12.59
C LEU A 302 7.53 56.12 -11.20
N CYS A 303 6.36 56.77 -11.10
CA CYS A 303 5.65 56.92 -9.83
C CYS A 303 5.29 55.56 -9.22
N VAL A 304 4.69 54.65 -10.00
CA VAL A 304 4.35 53.29 -9.53
C VAL A 304 5.60 52.53 -9.08
N ALA A 305 6.72 52.68 -9.79
CA ALA A 305 8.00 52.07 -9.40
C ALA A 305 8.56 52.68 -8.11
N ALA A 306 8.52 54.00 -7.95
CA ALA A 306 9.03 54.70 -6.76
C ALA A 306 8.24 54.31 -5.49
N PHE A 307 6.92 54.15 -5.62
CA PHE A 307 6.07 53.71 -4.52
C PHE A 307 6.03 52.18 -4.33
N ALA A 308 6.78 51.38 -5.10
CA ALA A 308 6.76 49.93 -5.02
C ALA A 308 7.08 49.39 -3.63
N ALA A 309 7.98 50.04 -2.89
CA ALA A 309 8.31 49.68 -1.52
C ALA A 309 7.12 49.82 -0.55
N VAL A 310 6.10 50.62 -0.90
CA VAL A 310 4.91 50.85 -0.07
C VAL A 310 3.74 49.99 -0.53
N TRP A 311 3.39 50.04 -1.82
CA TRP A 311 2.19 49.35 -2.30
C TRP A 311 2.39 47.84 -2.43
N VAL A 312 3.59 47.35 -2.77
CA VAL A 312 3.81 45.89 -2.94
C VAL A 312 3.63 45.15 -1.62
N PRO A 313 4.25 45.55 -0.49
CA PRO A 313 3.99 44.90 0.79
C PRO A 313 2.52 44.96 1.21
N ALA A 314 1.81 46.06 0.94
CA ALA A 314 0.38 46.17 1.23
C ALA A 314 -0.44 45.13 0.44
N VAL A 315 -0.19 45.00 -0.86
CA VAL A 315 -0.87 44.02 -1.72
C VAL A 315 -0.53 42.59 -1.32
N THR A 316 0.75 42.28 -1.07
CA THR A 316 1.13 40.91 -0.65
C THR A 316 0.63 40.57 0.74
N PHE A 317 0.49 41.54 1.64
CA PHE A 317 -0.11 41.36 2.96
C PHE A 317 -1.60 41.06 2.85
N ILE A 318 -2.36 41.84 2.07
CA ILE A 318 -3.77 41.55 1.78
C ILE A 318 -3.91 40.14 1.18
N PHE A 319 -3.06 39.79 0.22
CA PHE A 319 -3.05 38.46 -0.36
C PHE A 319 -2.74 37.36 0.68
N HIS A 320 -1.82 37.62 1.61
CA HIS A 320 -1.53 36.70 2.71
C HIS A 320 -2.72 36.53 3.66
N LEU A 321 -3.46 37.60 3.97
CA LEU A 321 -4.69 37.52 4.75
C LEU A 321 -5.76 36.70 4.01
N VAL A 322 -5.93 36.93 2.70
CA VAL A 322 -6.86 36.13 1.86
C VAL A 322 -6.46 34.65 1.88
N MET A 323 -5.16 34.33 1.86
CA MET A 323 -4.69 32.96 1.99
C MET A 323 -5.02 32.30 3.33
N ILE A 324 -5.02 33.09 4.40
CA ILE A 324 -5.33 32.61 5.75
C ILE A 324 -6.85 32.39 5.91
N PHE A 325 -7.67 33.34 5.46
CA PHE A 325 -9.11 33.35 5.74
C PHE A 325 -9.98 32.70 4.67
N VAL A 326 -9.59 32.77 3.40
CA VAL A 326 -10.42 32.35 2.26
C VAL A 326 -9.89 31.09 1.62
N TYR A 327 -8.69 31.12 1.04
CA TYR A 327 -8.15 30.00 0.27
C TYR A 327 -6.63 29.87 0.32
N ASP A 328 -6.13 28.75 0.83
CA ASP A 328 -4.70 28.47 0.95
C ASP A 328 -4.08 27.99 -0.38
N PHE A 329 -3.61 28.94 -1.19
CA PHE A 329 -2.86 28.62 -2.42
C PHE A 329 -1.51 27.95 -2.13
N ASP A 330 -0.96 28.13 -0.94
CA ASP A 330 0.33 27.58 -0.52
C ASP A 330 0.18 26.22 0.19
N SER A 331 -0.99 25.57 0.10
CA SER A 331 -1.28 24.30 0.77
C SER A 331 -0.16 23.27 0.51
N PRO A 332 0.40 22.63 1.55
CA PRO A 332 1.55 21.73 1.42
C PRO A 332 1.20 20.36 0.84
N GLY A 333 -0.08 19.93 0.79
CA GLY A 333 -0.48 18.66 0.17
C GLY A 333 -2.00 18.39 0.25
N LEU A 334 -2.51 17.50 -0.60
CA LEU A 334 -3.86 16.92 -0.50
C LEU A 334 -3.78 15.76 0.49
N PRO A 335 -4.53 15.77 1.61
CA PRO A 335 -6.00 15.83 1.59
C PRO A 335 -6.61 16.96 2.43
N ARG A 336 -5.82 17.92 2.90
CA ARG A 336 -6.33 19.00 3.77
C ARG A 336 -7.24 19.94 3.00
N ASN A 337 -8.31 20.37 3.68
CA ASN A 337 -9.17 21.43 3.20
C ASN A 337 -8.34 22.71 2.97
N LYS A 338 -8.60 23.36 1.84
CA LYS A 338 -7.91 24.58 1.41
C LYS A 338 -8.76 25.82 1.62
N VAL A 339 -10.07 25.65 1.84
CA VAL A 339 -11.04 26.73 1.96
C VAL A 339 -11.30 27.01 3.44
N CYS A 340 -11.21 28.27 3.84
CA CYS A 340 -11.54 28.74 5.19
C CYS A 340 -10.87 27.94 6.33
N MET A 341 -9.55 27.71 6.22
CA MET A 341 -8.76 26.91 7.18
C MET A 341 -8.92 27.39 8.62
N VAL A 342 -8.97 28.70 8.86
CA VAL A 342 -9.14 29.26 10.21
C VAL A 342 -10.50 28.91 10.81
N VAL A 343 -11.56 28.93 9.99
CA VAL A 343 -12.92 28.62 10.43
C VAL A 343 -13.02 27.14 10.80
N GLU A 344 -12.46 26.25 10.00
CA GLU A 344 -12.37 24.83 10.33
C GLU A 344 -11.55 24.58 11.60
N ALA A 345 -10.39 25.24 11.74
CA ALA A 345 -9.56 25.10 12.93
C ALA A 345 -10.30 25.55 14.20
N LEU A 346 -10.97 26.71 14.17
CA LEU A 346 -11.67 27.27 15.32
C LEU A 346 -12.96 26.50 15.64
N LEU A 347 -13.82 26.27 14.65
CA LEU A 347 -15.14 25.65 14.87
C LEU A 347 -15.03 24.14 15.01
N TRP A 348 -14.35 23.46 14.08
CA TRP A 348 -14.31 22.01 14.07
C TRP A 348 -13.29 21.46 15.05
N HIS A 349 -12.03 21.86 14.93
CA HIS A 349 -10.97 21.27 15.75
C HIS A 349 -10.99 21.75 17.20
N ILE A 350 -11.12 23.05 17.43
CA ILE A 350 -11.10 23.58 18.80
C ILE A 350 -12.47 23.43 19.45
N SER A 351 -13.54 23.91 18.81
CA SER A 351 -14.86 23.93 19.48
C SER A 351 -15.51 22.54 19.53
N VAL A 352 -15.66 21.85 18.38
CA VAL A 352 -16.33 20.54 18.35
C VAL A 352 -15.45 19.43 18.93
N LEU A 353 -14.27 19.21 18.37
CA LEU A 353 -13.39 18.10 18.80
C LEU A 353 -12.68 18.41 20.12
N GLY A 354 -12.29 19.66 20.35
CA GLY A 354 -11.50 20.06 21.52
C GLY A 354 -12.33 20.32 22.79
N VAL A 355 -13.57 20.82 22.67
CA VAL A 355 -14.40 21.21 23.82
C VAL A 355 -15.66 20.34 23.91
N LEU A 356 -16.47 20.32 22.86
CA LEU A 356 -17.77 19.65 22.90
C LEU A 356 -17.64 18.12 23.05
N GLN A 357 -16.73 17.49 22.32
CA GLN A 357 -16.50 16.05 22.37
C GLN A 357 -16.06 15.58 23.78
N PRO A 358 -15.09 16.19 24.47
CA PRO A 358 -14.75 15.81 25.84
C PRO A 358 -15.91 16.00 26.82
N ILE A 359 -16.70 17.08 26.70
CA ILE A 359 -17.87 17.31 27.55
C ILE A 359 -18.91 16.22 27.34
N LEU A 360 -19.22 15.88 26.08
CA LEU A 360 -20.12 14.78 25.73
C LEU A 360 -19.59 13.44 26.25
N ALA A 361 -18.29 13.17 26.08
CA ALA A 361 -17.67 11.94 26.58
C ALA A 361 -17.79 11.83 28.11
N LEU A 362 -17.59 12.95 28.82
CA LEU A 362 -17.77 13.01 30.28
C LEU A 362 -19.24 12.77 30.68
N LEU A 363 -20.20 13.36 29.94
CA LEU A 363 -21.62 13.14 30.18
C LEU A 363 -22.03 11.69 29.93
N VAL A 364 -21.52 11.08 28.85
CA VAL A 364 -21.76 9.66 28.56
C VAL A 364 -21.18 8.79 29.68
N ALA A 365 -19.94 9.05 30.10
CA ALA A 365 -19.27 8.28 31.13
C ALA A 365 -19.92 8.42 32.52
N LEU A 366 -20.32 9.63 32.92
CA LEU A 366 -20.85 9.91 34.26
C LEU A 366 -22.35 9.75 34.40
N VAL A 367 -23.11 9.82 33.30
CA VAL A 367 -24.58 9.78 33.35
C VAL A 367 -25.11 8.55 32.63
N ILE A 368 -24.79 8.41 31.34
CA ILE A 368 -25.42 7.38 30.50
C ILE A 368 -24.94 5.98 30.89
N CYS A 369 -23.62 5.78 31.03
CA CYS A 369 -23.04 4.50 31.43
C CYS A 369 -23.56 4.00 32.79
N PRO A 370 -23.59 4.80 33.88
CA PRO A 370 -24.10 4.33 35.17
C PRO A 370 -25.61 4.10 35.16
N ILE A 371 -26.40 4.88 34.42
CA ILE A 371 -27.84 4.62 34.27
C ILE A 371 -28.05 3.29 33.54
N ALA A 372 -27.33 3.05 32.43
CA ALA A 372 -27.42 1.81 31.68
C ALA A 372 -26.98 0.59 32.53
N SER A 373 -25.88 0.72 33.28
CA SER A 373 -25.43 -0.36 34.17
C SER A 373 -26.41 -0.63 35.30
N LEU A 374 -27.04 0.41 35.86
CA LEU A 374 -28.10 0.27 36.86
C LEU A 374 -29.32 -0.47 36.30
N ILE A 375 -29.74 -0.16 35.07
CA ILE A 375 -30.86 -0.86 34.41
C ILE A 375 -30.54 -2.34 34.20
N VAL A 376 -29.34 -2.65 33.70
CA VAL A 376 -28.88 -4.03 33.51
C VAL A 376 -28.81 -4.77 34.85
N PHE A 377 -28.30 -4.11 35.89
CA PHE A 377 -28.25 -4.67 37.25
C PHE A 377 -29.65 -4.96 37.79
N LEU A 378 -30.60 -4.02 37.67
CA LEU A 378 -31.99 -4.22 38.10
C LEU A 378 -32.65 -5.37 37.34
N ALA A 379 -32.46 -5.46 36.02
CA ALA A 379 -32.99 -6.57 35.23
C ALA A 379 -32.39 -7.92 35.65
N ALA A 380 -31.09 -7.97 35.93
CA ALA A 380 -30.41 -9.17 36.44
C ALA A 380 -30.92 -9.57 37.83
N MET A 381 -31.11 -8.60 38.73
CA MET A 381 -31.68 -8.81 40.06
C MET A 381 -33.10 -9.36 39.97
N ILE A 382 -33.98 -8.75 39.17
CA ILE A 382 -35.36 -9.23 38.96
C ILE A 382 -35.34 -10.67 38.42
N ARG A 383 -34.51 -10.96 37.41
CA ARG A 383 -34.39 -12.32 36.85
C ARG A 383 -33.92 -13.32 37.92
N CYS A 384 -32.96 -12.94 38.75
CA CYS A 384 -32.48 -13.77 39.85
C CYS A 384 -33.58 -14.04 40.88
N CYS A 385 -34.29 -13.00 41.31
CA CYS A 385 -35.42 -13.12 42.24
C CYS A 385 -36.55 -13.98 41.66
N CYS A 386 -36.95 -13.79 40.40
CA CYS A 386 -37.95 -14.62 39.74
C CYS A 386 -37.52 -16.09 39.68
N ARG A 387 -36.25 -16.35 39.39
CA ARG A 387 -35.70 -17.71 39.37
C ARG A 387 -35.67 -18.32 40.76
N LEU A 388 -35.25 -17.58 41.79
CA LEU A 388 -35.30 -18.01 43.19
C LEU A 388 -36.73 -18.34 43.63
N ILE A 389 -37.69 -17.45 43.35
CA ILE A 389 -39.12 -17.67 43.64
C ILE A 389 -39.62 -18.92 42.91
N TRP A 390 -39.27 -19.07 41.64
CA TRP A 390 -39.63 -20.24 40.84
C TRP A 390 -39.05 -21.53 41.39
N ASP A 391 -37.77 -21.55 41.73
CA ASP A 391 -37.07 -22.71 42.28
C ASP A 391 -37.64 -23.08 43.67
N VAL A 392 -37.92 -22.09 44.53
CA VAL A 392 -38.58 -22.29 45.83
C VAL A 392 -40.00 -22.81 45.65
N ALA A 393 -40.78 -22.24 44.72
CA ALA A 393 -42.15 -22.67 44.44
C ALA A 393 -42.16 -24.10 43.88
N MET A 394 -41.32 -24.39 42.88
CA MET A 394 -41.15 -25.73 42.31
C MET A 394 -40.76 -26.74 43.40
N PHE A 395 -39.81 -26.36 44.27
CA PHE A 395 -39.36 -27.22 45.36
C PHE A 395 -40.46 -27.49 46.38
N HIS A 396 -41.11 -26.46 46.93
CA HIS A 396 -42.10 -26.63 48.00
C HIS A 396 -43.45 -27.18 47.54
N PHE A 397 -43.93 -26.78 46.37
CA PHE A 397 -45.24 -27.23 45.87
C PHE A 397 -45.17 -28.57 45.15
N LEU A 398 -44.13 -28.81 44.34
CA LEU A 398 -44.09 -29.93 43.41
C LEU A 398 -43.09 -31.01 43.87
N ILE A 399 -41.82 -30.65 44.07
CA ILE A 399 -40.76 -31.63 44.35
C ILE A 399 -40.87 -32.19 45.77
N LYS A 400 -41.10 -31.37 46.80
CA LYS A 400 -41.17 -31.82 48.21
C LYS A 400 -42.37 -32.73 48.48
N ARG A 401 -43.50 -32.50 47.80
CA ARG A 401 -44.76 -33.26 48.01
C ARG A 401 -44.95 -34.42 47.04
N ARG A 402 -44.42 -34.33 45.81
CA ARG A 402 -44.62 -35.34 44.75
C ARG A 402 -43.32 -35.94 44.19
N GLY A 403 -42.16 -35.40 44.57
CA GLY A 403 -40.87 -35.92 44.15
C GLY A 403 -40.63 -37.31 44.75
N ARG A 404 -40.65 -38.32 43.89
CA ARG A 404 -40.19 -39.68 44.21
C ARG A 404 -38.85 -39.89 43.53
N VAL A 405 -37.94 -40.58 44.21
CA VAL A 405 -36.66 -40.94 43.59
C VAL A 405 -36.95 -41.99 42.51
N PRO A 406 -36.69 -41.71 41.21
CA PRO A 406 -37.03 -42.64 40.14
C PRO A 406 -36.17 -43.90 40.24
N SER A 407 -36.78 -45.07 39.98
CA SER A 407 -36.11 -46.37 40.04
C SER A 407 -35.11 -46.59 38.91
N SER A 408 -35.25 -45.87 37.79
CA SER A 408 -34.38 -45.96 36.62
C SER A 408 -34.28 -44.60 35.92
N ASP A 409 -33.22 -44.41 35.14
CA ASP A 409 -33.03 -43.22 34.31
C ASP A 409 -34.13 -43.15 33.23
N SER A 410 -34.72 -41.96 33.07
CA SER A 410 -35.67 -41.64 32.01
C SER A 410 -35.17 -40.43 31.21
N TRP A 411 -35.74 -40.18 30.03
CA TRP A 411 -35.40 -39.01 29.22
C TRP A 411 -35.61 -37.68 29.98
N LEU A 412 -36.57 -37.64 30.90
CA LEU A 412 -36.91 -36.43 31.67
C LEU A 412 -36.05 -36.25 32.93
N VAL A 413 -35.56 -37.34 33.54
CA VAL A 413 -34.82 -37.32 34.81
C VAL A 413 -33.76 -38.42 34.78
N LYS A 414 -32.49 -38.05 34.95
CA LYS A 414 -31.35 -38.96 35.05
C LYS A 414 -30.78 -38.91 36.47
N ARG A 415 -30.53 -40.07 37.09
CA ARG A 415 -29.98 -40.17 38.45
C ARG A 415 -28.45 -40.07 38.37
N ILE A 416 -27.89 -38.93 38.80
CA ILE A 416 -26.45 -38.62 38.65
C ILE A 416 -25.64 -39.00 39.90
N ALA A 417 -26.29 -39.23 41.07
CA ALA A 417 -25.61 -39.67 42.29
C ALA A 417 -26.53 -40.46 43.25
N GLY A 418 -25.96 -41.49 43.89
CA GLY A 418 -26.54 -42.28 44.96
C GLY A 418 -25.60 -43.43 45.36
N PRO A 419 -25.59 -43.88 46.64
CA PRO A 419 -24.71 -44.95 47.08
C PRO A 419 -25.04 -46.26 46.36
N GLY A 420 -24.03 -46.87 45.71
CA GLY A 420 -24.12 -48.19 45.06
C GLY A 420 -24.35 -48.23 43.54
N LEU A 421 -24.18 -47.14 42.80
CA LEU A 421 -24.60 -47.03 41.38
C LEU A 421 -23.60 -46.32 40.44
N SER A 422 -22.29 -46.37 40.69
CA SER A 422 -21.32 -46.07 39.62
C SER A 422 -21.02 -47.34 38.83
N ASN A 423 -21.21 -47.30 37.51
CA ASN A 423 -20.86 -48.37 36.57
C ASN A 423 -19.34 -48.64 36.48
N GLU A 424 -18.54 -47.96 37.31
CA GLU A 424 -17.07 -48.09 37.38
C GLU A 424 -16.62 -48.86 38.63
N HIS A 425 -17.47 -49.72 39.20
CA HIS A 425 -16.99 -50.73 40.15
C HIS A 425 -16.51 -51.95 39.35
N PHE A 426 -15.21 -51.98 39.03
CA PHE A 426 -14.55 -53.22 38.67
C PHE A 426 -14.70 -54.19 39.85
N PHE A 427 -15.35 -55.34 39.64
CA PHE A 427 -15.31 -56.42 40.64
C PHE A 427 -13.85 -56.86 40.76
N GLN A 428 -13.24 -56.59 41.91
CA GLN A 428 -11.90 -57.07 42.19
C GLN A 428 -11.99 -58.59 42.43
N ILE A 429 -11.63 -59.36 41.40
CA ILE A 429 -11.49 -60.82 41.50
C ILE A 429 -10.37 -61.11 42.50
N SER A 430 -10.58 -62.04 43.44
CA SER A 430 -9.50 -62.40 44.36
C SER A 430 -8.36 -63.05 43.58
N PRO A 431 -7.09 -62.84 43.97
CA PRO A 431 -5.97 -63.50 43.31
C PRO A 431 -6.12 -65.03 43.30
N GLU A 432 -6.82 -65.62 44.29
CA GLU A 432 -7.10 -67.05 44.31
C GLU A 432 -8.06 -67.45 43.18
N GLN A 433 -9.11 -66.68 42.92
CA GLN A 433 -10.05 -66.93 41.82
C GLN A 433 -9.38 -66.78 40.45
N ALA A 434 -8.49 -65.80 40.30
CA ALA A 434 -7.73 -65.60 39.08
C ALA A 434 -6.74 -66.75 38.83
N LEU A 435 -6.06 -67.22 39.89
CA LEU A 435 -5.14 -68.36 39.82
C LEU A 435 -5.87 -69.68 39.53
N ALA A 436 -7.01 -69.93 40.16
CA ALA A 436 -7.82 -71.13 39.91
C ALA A 436 -8.32 -71.20 38.45
N ALA A 437 -8.80 -70.08 37.91
CA ALA A 437 -9.21 -70.01 36.51
C ALA A 437 -8.03 -70.22 35.54
N PHE A 438 -6.86 -69.71 35.88
CA PHE A 438 -5.64 -69.90 35.09
C PHE A 438 -5.14 -71.35 35.11
N GLU A 439 -5.13 -71.98 36.29
CA GLU A 439 -4.74 -73.38 36.46
C GLU A 439 -5.67 -74.33 35.69
N ALA A 440 -6.98 -74.17 35.83
CA ALA A 440 -7.96 -74.98 35.08
C ALA A 440 -7.78 -74.85 33.56
N LYS A 441 -7.41 -73.64 33.09
CA LYS A 441 -7.12 -73.42 31.67
C LYS A 441 -5.86 -74.14 31.21
N LEU A 442 -4.79 -74.16 32.03
CA LEU A 442 -3.56 -74.90 31.74
C LEU A 442 -3.79 -76.41 31.71
N GLU A 443 -4.50 -76.96 32.70
CA GLU A 443 -4.84 -78.39 32.76
C GLU A 443 -5.63 -78.83 31.52
N THR A 444 -6.56 -77.99 31.07
CA THR A 444 -7.32 -78.24 29.84
C THR A 444 -6.40 -78.28 28.61
N GLU A 445 -5.42 -77.39 28.52
CA GLU A 445 -4.48 -77.39 27.39
C GLU A 445 -3.52 -78.60 27.43
N GLU A 446 -3.05 -78.99 28.61
CA GLU A 446 -2.22 -80.19 28.80
C GLU A 446 -2.98 -81.47 28.41
N LEU A 447 -4.24 -81.60 28.82
CA LEU A 447 -5.09 -82.73 28.45
C LEU A 447 -5.33 -82.81 26.94
N ASN A 448 -5.53 -81.66 26.28
CA ASN A 448 -5.69 -81.63 24.83
C ASN A 448 -4.40 -82.05 24.10
N ALA A 449 -3.24 -81.57 24.54
CA ALA A 449 -1.95 -81.96 23.98
C ALA A 449 -1.69 -83.46 24.17
N PHE A 450 -1.99 -84.01 25.35
CA PHE A 450 -1.89 -85.43 25.63
C PHE A 450 -2.79 -86.25 24.69
N ARG A 451 -4.05 -85.83 24.52
CA ARG A 451 -4.99 -86.50 23.60
C ARG A 451 -4.42 -86.56 22.18
N GLU A 452 -3.97 -85.43 21.64
CA GLU A 452 -3.44 -85.35 20.27
C GLU A 452 -2.23 -86.28 20.07
N GLU A 453 -1.31 -86.32 21.03
CA GLU A 453 -0.12 -87.17 20.94
C GLU A 453 -0.48 -88.67 20.98
N VAL A 454 -1.40 -89.06 21.87
CA VAL A 454 -1.83 -90.47 21.96
C VAL A 454 -2.68 -90.87 20.75
N GLU A 455 -3.55 -90.00 20.22
CA GLU A 455 -4.28 -90.26 18.97
C GLU A 455 -3.31 -90.53 17.81
N ARG A 456 -2.21 -89.76 17.75
CA ARG A 456 -1.15 -89.97 16.74
C ARG A 456 -0.48 -91.34 16.88
N ILE A 457 -0.15 -91.75 18.11
CA ILE A 457 0.45 -93.07 18.40
C ILE A 457 -0.51 -94.20 18.01
N ILE A 458 -1.80 -94.09 18.35
CA ILE A 458 -2.81 -95.10 18.03
C ILE A 458 -2.96 -95.29 16.52
N LEU A 459 -2.91 -94.20 15.74
CA LEU A 459 -3.08 -94.24 14.28
C LEU A 459 -1.81 -94.61 13.50
N LEU A 460 -0.63 -94.54 14.12
CA LEU A 460 0.65 -94.78 13.47
C LEU A 460 0.76 -96.16 12.78
N PRO A 461 0.35 -97.29 13.40
CA PRO A 461 0.39 -98.60 12.74
C PRO A 461 -0.49 -98.66 11.48
N GLN A 462 -1.65 -98.00 11.51
CA GLN A 462 -2.56 -97.93 10.36
C GLN A 462 -1.91 -97.15 9.21
N GLN A 463 -1.22 -96.05 9.52
CA GLN A 463 -0.49 -95.26 8.53
C GLN A 463 0.68 -96.03 7.93
N ILE A 464 1.51 -96.66 8.77
CA ILE A 464 2.65 -97.49 8.32
C ILE A 464 2.15 -98.64 7.43
N TYR A 465 1.05 -99.30 7.79
CA TYR A 465 0.47 -100.36 6.97
C TYR A 465 -0.03 -99.82 5.62
N ARG A 466 -0.72 -98.67 5.61
CA ARG A 466 -1.15 -98.00 4.36
C ARG A 466 0.04 -97.67 3.47
N GLU A 467 1.11 -97.12 4.05
CA GLU A 467 2.34 -96.77 3.34
C GLU A 467 3.05 -98.02 2.81
N PHE A 468 3.17 -99.08 3.61
CA PHE A 468 3.75 -100.35 3.18
C PHE A 468 3.00 -100.93 1.97
N VAL A 469 1.67 -100.97 2.01
CA VAL A 469 0.86 -101.48 0.89
C VAL A 469 1.01 -100.60 -0.35
N ALA A 470 1.03 -99.27 -0.17
CA ALA A 470 1.29 -98.35 -1.26
C ALA A 470 2.69 -98.57 -1.86
N HIS A 471 3.73 -98.70 -1.06
CA HIS A 471 5.09 -98.89 -1.58
C HIS A 471 5.28 -100.24 -2.27
N CYS A 472 4.71 -101.32 -1.76
CA CYS A 472 4.91 -102.66 -2.32
C CYS A 472 3.98 -103.00 -3.50
N PHE A 473 2.74 -102.52 -3.50
CA PHE A 473 1.71 -103.00 -4.44
C PHE A 473 1.16 -101.94 -5.40
N HIS A 474 1.43 -100.65 -5.17
CA HIS A 474 0.97 -99.57 -6.06
C HIS A 474 1.51 -99.63 -7.50
N PRO A 475 2.76 -100.07 -7.77
CA PRO A 475 3.25 -100.25 -9.15
C PRO A 475 2.43 -101.25 -9.98
N PHE A 476 1.73 -102.17 -9.31
CA PHE A 476 0.85 -103.16 -9.95
C PHE A 476 -0.61 -102.70 -10.02
N SER A 477 -0.88 -101.41 -9.78
CA SER A 477 -2.23 -100.82 -9.72
C SER A 477 -3.16 -101.47 -8.68
N ALA A 478 -2.61 -102.23 -7.73
CA ALA A 478 -3.37 -102.79 -6.63
C ALA A 478 -3.56 -101.72 -5.55
N THR A 479 -4.81 -101.50 -5.15
CA THR A 479 -5.18 -100.57 -4.08
C THR A 479 -5.39 -101.31 -2.77
N LEU A 480 -5.19 -100.61 -1.65
CA LEU A 480 -5.46 -101.13 -0.32
C LEU A 480 -6.88 -101.72 -0.24
N TYR A 481 -6.96 -103.02 -0.02
CA TYR A 481 -8.23 -103.71 0.19
C TYR A 481 -8.66 -103.52 1.65
N LYS A 482 -9.84 -102.91 1.86
CA LYS A 482 -10.33 -102.51 3.20
C LYS A 482 -10.99 -103.66 4.00
N GLU A 483 -10.65 -104.90 3.69
CA GLU A 483 -11.17 -106.08 4.40
C GLU A 483 -10.01 -107.01 4.82
N GLY A 484 -10.27 -107.89 5.79
CA GLY A 484 -9.24 -108.74 6.41
C GLY A 484 -8.43 -108.00 7.48
N VAL A 485 -7.14 -108.30 7.60
CA VAL A 485 -6.25 -107.84 8.68
C VAL A 485 -6.21 -106.31 8.81
N TYR A 486 -6.31 -105.58 7.69
CA TYR A 486 -6.35 -104.11 7.72
C TYR A 486 -7.60 -103.57 8.42
N ARG A 487 -8.75 -104.22 8.23
CA ARG A 487 -10.01 -103.86 8.87
C ARG A 487 -9.99 -104.18 10.37
N GLU A 488 -9.27 -105.22 10.78
CA GLU A 488 -9.06 -105.56 12.19
C GLU A 488 -8.22 -104.48 12.89
N VAL A 489 -7.11 -104.05 12.28
CA VAL A 489 -6.27 -102.95 12.81
C VAL A 489 -7.02 -101.61 12.82
N GLU A 490 -7.80 -101.31 11.78
CA GLU A 490 -8.63 -100.10 11.74
C GLU A 490 -9.73 -100.13 12.81
N LYS A 491 -10.34 -101.29 13.06
CA LYS A 491 -11.33 -101.46 14.11
C LYS A 491 -10.71 -101.30 15.50
N GLU A 492 -9.57 -101.93 15.76
CA GLU A 492 -8.85 -101.82 17.03
C GLU A 492 -8.38 -100.38 17.30
N ALA A 493 -7.86 -99.68 16.28
CA ALA A 493 -7.50 -98.28 16.38
C ALA A 493 -8.73 -97.40 16.68
N GLN A 494 -9.87 -97.66 16.06
CA GLN A 494 -11.11 -96.92 16.35
C GLN A 494 -11.65 -97.19 17.76
N GLU A 495 -11.55 -98.43 18.25
CA GLU A 495 -11.93 -98.79 19.62
C GLU A 495 -11.01 -98.09 20.65
N LEU A 496 -9.70 -98.07 20.40
CA LEU A 496 -8.73 -97.36 21.25
C LEU A 496 -8.92 -95.85 21.23
N LEU A 497 -9.23 -95.24 20.08
CA LEU A 497 -9.55 -93.82 19.97
C LEU A 497 -10.84 -93.47 20.73
N ALA A 498 -11.86 -94.33 20.64
CA ALA A 498 -13.10 -94.15 21.39
C ALA A 498 -12.85 -94.26 22.91
N ALA A 499 -12.04 -95.23 23.34
CA ALA A 499 -11.67 -95.40 24.75
C ALA A 499 -10.85 -94.22 25.29
N LEU A 500 -9.90 -93.70 24.49
CA LEU A 500 -9.11 -92.52 24.84
C LEU A 500 -10.00 -91.29 25.05
N ARG A 501 -10.92 -91.02 24.11
CA ARG A 501 -11.84 -89.87 24.21
C ARG A 501 -12.72 -89.95 25.44
N ASP A 502 -13.28 -91.13 25.70
CA ASP A 502 -14.13 -91.34 26.87
C ASP A 502 -13.36 -91.25 28.20
N GLN A 503 -12.07 -91.60 28.23
CA GLN A 503 -11.22 -91.39 29.42
C GLN A 503 -10.83 -89.92 29.61
N VAL A 504 -10.47 -89.21 28.54
CA VAL A 504 -10.11 -87.78 28.59
C VAL A 504 -11.32 -86.94 28.98
N ASP A 505 -12.50 -87.22 28.43
CA ASP A 505 -13.74 -86.49 28.75
C ASP A 505 -14.17 -86.75 30.21
N ARG A 506 -14.03 -87.99 30.70
CA ARG A 506 -14.25 -88.31 32.11
C ARG A 506 -13.31 -87.52 33.02
N TYR A 507 -12.02 -87.49 32.71
CA TYR A 507 -11.05 -86.73 33.51
C TYR A 507 -11.30 -85.21 33.45
N GLY A 508 -11.68 -84.68 32.28
CA GLY A 508 -12.07 -83.28 32.13
C GLY A 508 -13.28 -82.87 32.97
N MET A 509 -14.26 -83.78 33.15
CA MET A 509 -15.41 -83.53 34.04
C MET A 509 -15.01 -83.48 35.52
N TYR A 510 -14.08 -84.34 35.96
CA TYR A 510 -13.57 -84.31 37.35
C TYR A 510 -12.84 -82.99 37.68
N VAL A 511 -12.04 -82.46 36.74
CA VAL A 511 -11.32 -81.19 36.91
C VAL A 511 -12.27 -79.99 37.10
N VAL A 512 -13.48 -80.06 36.54
CA VAL A 512 -14.48 -78.99 36.62
C VAL A 512 -15.36 -79.09 37.88
N GLU A 513 -15.51 -80.27 38.48
CA GLU A 513 -16.32 -80.47 39.70
C GLU A 513 -15.55 -80.31 41.02
N GLU A 514 -14.22 -80.47 41.03
CA GLU A 514 -13.39 -80.37 42.25
C GLU A 514 -12.87 -78.95 42.58
N LYS A 515 -13.02 -77.96 41.68
CA LYS A 515 -12.55 -76.57 41.84
C LYS A 515 -13.70 -75.56 41.75
#